data_AF-B8IWK8-F1
#
_entry.id   AF-B8IWK8-F1
#
_cell.length_a   1.000
_cell.length_b   1.000
_cell.length_c   1.000
_cell.angle_alpha   90.00
_cell.angle_beta   90.00
_cell.angle_gamma   90.00
#
_symmetry.space_group_name_H-M   'P 1'
#
loop_
_entity.id
_entity.type
_entity.pdbx_description
1 polymer ?
#
loop_
_entity_poly.entity_id
_entity_poly.type
_entity_poly.pdbx_seq_one_letter_code
_entity_poly.pdbx_strand_id
1 'polypeptide(L)' 'MAEEFGSPLPRDWRDAADTAAHNLGFGRDLTGLPAEHWQRVLAAVEARMRMKGVDLPENWRERLTRQVGRENP' A
#
# COMPACT_ATOMS: atom_id res chain seq x y z
N MET A 1 -15.84 16.32 14.13
CA MET A 1 -16.83 15.57 13.31
C MET A 1 -16.16 15.25 11.99
N ALA A 2 -16.16 13.96 11.62
CA ALA A 2 -15.59 13.36 10.41
C ALA A 2 -14.16 13.81 10.06
N GLU A 3 -13.17 13.10 10.62
CA GLU A 3 -11.83 13.07 10.05
C GLU A 3 -11.96 12.74 8.56
N GLU A 4 -11.53 13.66 7.70
CA GLU A 4 -11.47 13.47 6.26
C GLU A 4 -10.41 12.41 5.93
N PHE A 5 -10.70 11.15 6.25
CA PHE A 5 -10.01 9.99 5.65
C PHE A 5 -10.43 9.97 4.17
N GLY A 6 -9.89 10.93 3.40
CA GLY A 6 -10.41 11.30 2.10
C GLY A 6 -10.42 10.13 1.15
N SER A 7 -11.60 9.61 0.80
CA SER A 7 -11.86 8.53 -0.16
C SER A 7 -11.03 7.22 0.00
N PRO A 8 -11.56 6.04 -0.36
CA PRO A 8 -10.70 4.85 -0.51
C PRO A 8 -9.64 5.10 -1.60
N LEU A 9 -8.43 4.54 -1.45
CA LEU A 9 -7.43 4.61 -2.52
C LEU A 9 -7.95 3.85 -3.77
N PRO A 10 -7.61 4.30 -5.00
CA PRO A 10 -7.92 3.55 -6.21
C PRO A 10 -7.39 2.11 -6.15
N ARG A 11 -8.07 1.18 -6.83
CA ARG A 11 -7.72 -0.25 -6.83
C ARG A 11 -6.30 -0.51 -7.33
N ASP A 12 -5.75 0.34 -8.20
CA ASP A 12 -4.36 0.31 -8.65
C ASP A 12 -3.32 0.31 -7.51
N TRP A 13 -3.65 0.89 -6.36
CA TRP A 13 -2.75 0.88 -5.19
C TRP A 13 -2.60 -0.51 -4.58
N ARG A 14 -3.70 -1.25 -4.49
CA ARG A 14 -3.68 -2.64 -4.06
C ARG A 14 -2.98 -3.54 -5.08
N ASP A 15 -3.20 -3.31 -6.37
CA ASP A 15 -2.49 -4.03 -7.45
C ASP A 15 -0.98 -3.78 -7.41
N ALA A 16 -0.58 -2.53 -7.18
CA ALA A 16 0.82 -2.17 -6.99
C ALA A 16 1.43 -2.86 -5.76
N ALA A 17 0.68 -2.98 -4.66
CA ALA A 17 1.13 -3.67 -3.46
C ALA A 17 1.28 -5.18 -3.69
N ASP A 18 0.32 -5.83 -4.35
CA ASP A 18 0.39 -7.25 -4.72
C ASP A 18 1.59 -7.53 -5.63
N THR A 19 1.75 -6.72 -6.68
CA THR A 19 2.88 -6.81 -7.60
C THR A 19 4.21 -6.61 -6.87
N ALA A 20 4.29 -5.63 -5.95
CA ALA A 20 5.49 -5.37 -5.18
C ALA A 20 5.84 -6.54 -4.26
N ALA A 21 4.87 -7.09 -3.52
CA ALA A 21 5.10 -8.25 -2.66
C ALA A 21 5.52 -9.49 -3.46
N HIS A 22 4.91 -9.72 -4.63
CA HIS A 22 5.29 -10.78 -5.54
C HIS A 22 6.73 -10.62 -6.04
N ASN A 23 7.11 -9.42 -6.51
CA ASN A 23 8.44 -9.14 -7.04
C ASN A 23 9.54 -9.20 -5.98
N LEU A 24 9.21 -8.88 -4.72
CA LEU A 24 10.14 -8.98 -3.58
C LEU A 24 10.25 -10.41 -3.03
N GLY A 25 9.48 -11.36 -3.57
CA GLY A 25 9.48 -12.75 -3.13
C GLY A 25 8.74 -13.01 -1.82
N PHE A 26 7.88 -12.08 -1.38
CA PHE A 26 7.12 -12.21 -0.13
C PHE A 26 5.80 -12.99 -0.28
N GLY A 27 5.41 -13.32 -1.52
CA GLY A 27 4.14 -13.96 -1.83
C GLY A 27 3.02 -12.96 -2.07
N ARG A 28 1.77 -13.45 -2.12
CA ARG A 28 0.56 -12.65 -2.39
C ARG A 28 -0.25 -12.31 -1.14
N ASP A 29 0.09 -12.89 0.01
CA ASP A 29 -0.62 -12.61 1.26
C ASP A 29 -0.13 -11.30 1.88
N LEU A 30 -0.72 -10.19 1.44
CA LEU A 30 -0.37 -8.86 1.94
C LEU A 30 -0.76 -8.67 3.40
N THR A 31 -1.73 -9.42 3.94
CA THR A 31 -2.22 -9.32 5.32
C THR A 31 -1.22 -9.86 6.34
N GLY A 32 -0.59 -10.99 6.03
CA GLY A 32 0.32 -11.71 6.93
C GLY A 32 1.79 -11.31 6.80
N LEU A 33 2.13 -10.33 5.95
CA LEU A 33 3.53 -9.90 5.84
C LEU A 33 4.05 -9.35 7.18
N PRO A 34 5.29 -9.68 7.57
CA PRO A 34 5.97 -8.99 8.65
C PRO A 34 6.04 -7.48 8.39
N ALA A 35 6.10 -6.67 9.47
CA ALA A 35 6.16 -5.21 9.36
C ALA A 35 7.33 -4.72 8.47
N GLU A 36 8.50 -5.35 8.57
CA GLU A 36 9.68 -5.03 7.75
C GLU A 36 9.42 -5.30 6.25
N HIS A 37 8.76 -6.41 5.92
CA HIS A 37 8.40 -6.74 4.54
C HIS A 37 7.34 -5.78 4.03
N TRP A 38 6.38 -5.42 4.87
CA TRP A 38 5.36 -4.42 4.53
C TRP A 38 5.97 -3.05 4.23
N GLN A 39 6.95 -2.60 5.00
CA GLN A 39 7.66 -1.35 4.73
C GLN A 39 8.38 -1.37 3.37
N ARG A 40 8.98 -2.50 2.99
CA ARG A 40 9.59 -2.67 1.66
C ARG A 40 8.54 -2.64 0.55
N VAL A 41 7.38 -3.26 0.76
CA VAL A 41 6.25 -3.20 -0.17
C VAL A 41 5.77 -1.76 -0.34
N LEU A 42 5.59 -1.01 0.75
CA LEU A 42 5.23 0.40 0.70
C LEU A 42 6.25 1.23 -0.11
N ALA A 43 7.55 1.05 0.14
CA ALA A 43 8.59 1.75 -0.63
C ALA A 43 8.52 1.45 -2.13
N ALA A 44 8.26 0.19 -2.50
CA ALA A 44 8.09 -0.22 -3.89
C ALA A 44 6.80 0.35 -4.53
N VAL A 45 5.69 0.41 -3.78
CA VAL A 45 4.45 1.06 -4.23
C VAL A 45 4.69 2.55 -4.46
N GLU A 46 5.37 3.23 -3.54
CA GLU A 46 5.72 4.65 -3.64
C GLU A 46 6.49 4.94 -4.94
N ALA A 47 7.54 4.16 -5.18
CA ALA A 47 8.35 4.28 -6.39
C ALA A 47 7.52 4.05 -7.66
N ARG A 48 6.67 3.02 -7.69
CA ARG A 48 5.81 2.70 -8.84
C ARG A 48 4.78 3.79 -9.11
N MET A 49 4.16 4.35 -8.07
CA MET A 49 3.17 5.43 -8.23
C MET A 49 3.83 6.70 -8.75
N ARG A 50 5.00 7.08 -8.22
CA ARG A 50 5.78 8.19 -8.76
C ARG A 50 6.18 7.98 -10.22
N MET A 51 6.62 6.77 -10.58
CA MET A 51 6.94 6.43 -11.98
C MET A 51 5.72 6.54 -12.92
N LYS A 52 4.51 6.27 -12.41
CA LYS A 52 3.25 6.48 -13.14
C LYS A 52 2.80 7.95 -13.19
N GLY A 53 3.53 8.88 -12.55
CA GLY A 53 3.13 10.28 -12.43
C GLY A 53 1.96 10.51 -11.46
N VAL A 54 1.69 9.56 -10.57
CA VAL A 54 0.66 9.67 -9.55
C VAL A 54 1.21 10.47 -8.38
N ASP A 55 0.53 11.56 -8.03
CA ASP A 55 0.79 12.30 -6.80
C ASP A 55 0.36 11.46 -5.58
N LEU A 56 1.22 11.37 -4.58
CA LEU A 56 1.02 10.52 -3.41
C LEU A 56 0.14 11.28 -2.40
N PRO A 57 -1.12 10.90 -2.20
CA PRO A 57 -1.99 11.63 -1.28
C PRO A 57 -1.48 11.49 0.16
N GLU A 58 -1.79 12.46 1.01
CA GLU A 58 -1.52 12.37 2.43
C GLU A 58 -2.17 11.10 3.03
N ASN A 59 -1.46 10.49 3.99
CA ASN A 59 -1.88 9.25 4.68
C ASN A 59 -2.12 8.04 3.75
N TRP A 60 -1.56 8.03 2.53
CA TRP A 60 -1.72 6.89 1.60
C TRP A 60 -1.24 5.57 2.18
N ARG A 61 -0.21 5.57 3.05
CA ARG A 61 0.33 4.35 3.67
C ARG A 61 -0.70 3.70 4.58
N GLU A 62 -1.35 4.49 5.43
CA GLU A 62 -2.40 4.03 6.34
C GLU A 62 -3.65 3.60 5.57
N ARG A 63 -4.05 4.38 4.55
CA ARG A 63 -5.17 4.05 3.67
C ARG A 63 -4.94 2.73 2.92
N LEU A 64 -3.73 2.51 2.42
CA LEU A 64 -3.35 1.27 1.74
C LEU A 64 -3.32 0.10 2.72
N THR A 65 -2.73 0.29 3.90
CA THR A 65 -2.69 -0.71 4.99
C THR A 65 -4.11 -1.16 5.36
N ARG A 66 -5.04 -0.22 5.54
CA ARG A 66 -6.46 -0.51 5.79
C ARG A 66 -7.13 -1.19 4.58
N GLN A 67 -6.85 -0.75 3.36
CA GLN A 67 -7.41 -1.32 2.13
C GLN A 67 -6.98 -2.77 1.88
N VAL A 68 -5.77 -3.15 2.30
CA VAL A 68 -5.30 -4.54 2.23
C VAL A 68 -5.78 -5.38 3.42
N GLY A 69 -6.51 -4.81 4.37
CA GLY A 69 -7.02 -5.52 5.54
C GLY A 69 -5.97 -5.77 6.63
N ARG A 70 -4.89 -4.96 6.65
CA ARG A 70 -3.93 -4.98 7.75
C ARG A 70 -4.45 -4.06 8.85
N GLU A 71 -4.91 -4.64 9.96
CA GLU A 71 -5.34 -3.89 11.14
C GLU A 71 -4.12 -3.48 11.97
N ASN A 72 -3.41 -2.44 11.52
CA ASN A 72 -2.23 -1.85 12.17
C ASN A 72 -0.97 -2.79 12.27
N PRO A 73 0.27 -2.25 12.36
CA PRO A 73 1.51 -3.02 12.31
C PRO A 73 1.80 -3.83 13.58
#